data_AF-A0A2I0T6A6-F1
#
_entry.id   AF-A0A2I0T6A6-F1
#
_cell.length_a   1.000
_cell.length_b   1.000
_cell.length_c   1.000
_cell.angle_alpha   90.00
_cell.angle_beta   90.00
_cell.angle_gamma   90.00
#
_symmetry.space_group_name_H-M   'P 1'
#
loop_
_entity.id
_entity.type
_entity.pdbx_description
1 polymer ?
#
loop_
_entity_poly.entity_id
_entity_poly.type
_entity_poly.pdbx_seq_one_letter_code
_entity_poly.pdbx_strand_id
1 'polypeptide(L)'
;MDTDSGIECTLSKLANDIKLCGVVDTLEGRDAIQRNLDRLEKWAHANLMKFDQAKCKVLHLGHGNPRHKYRLGREWTETSPEEKDSGVLMDKKLNVSWQCMLAAQKANRILGCIKRSVASRSREVILPLYCALVRPHLEYCI
;
A
#
# COMPACT_ATOMS: atom_id res chain seq x y z
N MET A 1 -2.92 -23.16 -4.00
CA MET A 1 -4.29 -23.37 -3.52
C MET A 1 -4.90 -21.98 -3.42
N ASP A 2 -5.89 -21.69 -4.25
CA ASP A 2 -6.44 -20.34 -4.40
C ASP A 2 -7.01 -19.82 -3.09
N THR A 3 -6.35 -18.78 -2.55
CA THR A 3 -6.75 -18.08 -1.33
C THR A 3 -8.05 -17.28 -1.48
N ASP A 4 -8.64 -17.25 -2.69
CA ASP A 4 -9.74 -16.37 -3.07
C ASP A 4 -11.14 -17.01 -2.92
N SER A 5 -11.22 -18.34 -2.75
CA SER A 5 -12.50 -19.03 -2.68
C SER A 5 -13.25 -18.72 -1.38
N GLY A 6 -14.07 -17.66 -1.40
CA GLY A 6 -15.03 -17.30 -0.34
C GLY A 6 -14.80 -15.96 0.35
N ILE A 7 -13.87 -15.12 -0.12
CA ILE A 7 -13.62 -13.81 0.48
C ILE A 7 -14.63 -12.79 -0.09
N GLU A 8 -15.48 -12.23 0.77
CA GLU A 8 -16.47 -11.18 0.40
C GLU A 8 -15.85 -9.79 0.15
N CYS A 9 -14.53 -9.67 0.21
CA CYS A 9 -13.82 -8.40 0.12
C CYS A 9 -12.55 -8.53 -0.74
N THR A 10 -12.01 -7.40 -1.20
CA THR A 10 -10.86 -7.39 -2.10
C THR A 10 -9.61 -7.81 -1.32
N LEU A 11 -9.05 -8.97 -1.67
CA LEU A 11 -7.77 -9.45 -1.16
C LEU A 11 -6.70 -9.27 -2.24
N SER A 12 -5.65 -8.50 -1.95
CA SER A 12 -4.49 -8.36 -2.83
C SER A 12 -3.24 -8.85 -2.10
N LYS A 13 -2.48 -9.75 -2.72
CA LYS A 13 -1.21 -10.26 -2.21
C LYS A 13 -0.05 -9.69 -3.02
N LEU A 14 0.85 -8.97 -2.36
CA LEU A 14 2.09 -8.47 -2.94
C LEU A 14 3.26 -8.92 -2.07
N ALA A 15 4.11 -9.81 -2.60
CA ALA A 15 5.23 -10.40 -1.87
C ALA A 15 4.82 -10.98 -0.49
N ASN A 16 5.40 -10.47 0.60
CA ASN A 16 5.11 -10.87 1.98
C ASN A 16 3.89 -10.15 2.57
N ASP A 17 3.35 -9.15 1.87
CA ASP A 17 2.28 -8.30 2.35
C ASP A 17 0.92 -8.76 1.79
N ILE A 18 -0.05 -8.91 2.68
CA ILE A 18 -1.43 -9.26 2.35
C ILE A 18 -2.30 -8.09 2.76
N LYS A 19 -3.03 -7.52 1.80
CA LYS A 19 -4.01 -6.46 2.06
C LYS A 19 -5.42 -7.00 1.94
N LEU A 20 -6.24 -6.60 2.89
CA LEU A 20 -7.66 -6.90 2.98
C LEU A 20 -8.43 -5.58 2.98
N CYS A 21 -9.32 -5.36 2.01
CA CYS A 21 -10.10 -4.14 1.89
C CYS A 21 -11.57 -4.46 1.65
N GLY A 22 -12.49 -3.76 2.31
CA GLY A 22 -13.92 -3.92 2.12
C GLY A 22 -14.70 -2.67 2.53
N VAL A 23 -15.94 -2.56 2.05
CA VAL A 23 -16.87 -1.49 2.43
C VAL A 23 -17.43 -1.79 3.83
N VAL A 24 -17.44 -0.79 4.72
CA VAL A 24 -17.74 -0.94 6.16
C VAL A 24 -18.94 -0.12 6.64
N ASP A 25 -19.72 0.40 5.70
CA ASP A 25 -20.86 1.28 5.99
C ASP A 25 -21.97 0.54 6.75
N THR A 26 -22.11 -0.77 6.52
CA THR A 26 -23.05 -1.64 7.23
C THR A 26 -22.38 -2.51 8.29
N LEU A 27 -23.19 -3.08 9.19
CA LEU A 27 -22.71 -4.06 10.17
C LEU A 27 -22.19 -5.32 9.46
N GLU A 28 -22.88 -5.80 8.41
CA GLU A 28 -22.44 -7.00 7.68
C GLU A 28 -21.06 -6.81 7.03
N GLY A 29 -20.78 -5.61 6.50
CA GLY A 29 -19.48 -5.30 5.91
C GLY A 29 -18.34 -5.36 6.92
N ARG A 30 -18.57 -4.88 8.16
CA ARG A 30 -17.59 -4.97 9.24
C ARG A 30 -17.38 -6.42 9.68
N ASP A 31 -18.46 -7.16 9.85
CA ASP A 31 -18.40 -8.57 10.20
C ASP A 31 -17.71 -9.40 9.11
N ALA A 32 -17.90 -9.04 7.84
CA ALA A 32 -17.21 -9.65 6.70
C ALA A 32 -15.70 -9.44 6.77
N ILE A 33 -15.24 -8.23 7.08
CA ILE A 33 -13.80 -7.95 7.24
C ILE A 33 -13.23 -8.77 8.40
N GLN A 34 -13.90 -8.82 9.56
CA GLN A 34 -13.41 -9.63 10.69
C GLN A 34 -13.38 -11.13 10.35
N ARG A 35 -14.43 -11.67 9.70
CA ARG A 35 -14.46 -13.06 9.22
C ARG A 35 -13.30 -13.37 8.27
N ASN A 36 -12.97 -12.45 7.38
CA ASN A 36 -11.88 -12.63 6.44
C ASN A 36 -10.50 -12.54 7.13
N LEU A 37 -10.33 -11.66 8.13
CA LEU A 37 -9.14 -11.64 8.98
C LEU A 37 -8.96 -12.97 9.72
N ASP A 38 -10.02 -13.51 10.31
CA ASP A 38 -9.98 -14.79 11.02
C ASP A 38 -9.61 -15.95 10.09
N ARG A 39 -10.12 -15.93 8.85
CA ARG A 39 -9.76 -16.91 7.81
C ARG A 39 -8.30 -16.77 7.40
N LEU A 40 -7.81 -15.54 7.26
CA LEU A 40 -6.43 -15.26 6.89
C LEU A 40 -5.45 -15.73 7.98
N GLU A 41 -5.78 -15.51 9.26
CA GLU A 41 -4.99 -16.02 10.38
C GLU A 41 -4.95 -17.55 10.39
N LYS A 42 -6.09 -18.22 10.20
CA LYS A 42 -6.16 -19.68 10.09
C LYS A 42 -5.32 -20.20 8.93
N TRP A 43 -5.38 -19.53 7.77
CA TRP A 43 -4.56 -19.88 6.62
C TRP A 43 -3.07 -19.73 6.92
N ALA A 44 -2.65 -18.62 7.54
CA ALA A 44 -1.25 -18.43 7.92
C ALA A 44 -0.78 -19.53 8.87
N HIS A 45 -1.58 -19.86 9.88
CA HIS A 45 -1.28 -20.93 10.83
C HIS A 45 -1.15 -22.30 10.15
N ALA A 46 -2.05 -22.63 9.23
CA ALA A 46 -2.00 -23.88 8.46
C ALA A 46 -0.77 -23.97 7.53
N ASN A 47 -0.25 -22.83 7.09
CA ASN A 47 0.97 -22.73 6.28
C ASN A 47 2.23 -22.49 7.12
N LEU A 48 2.16 -22.63 8.44
CA LEU A 48 3.27 -22.39 9.39
C LEU A 48 3.88 -20.97 9.28
N MET A 49 3.08 -20.01 8.82
CA MET A 49 3.42 -18.59 8.76
C MET A 49 2.91 -17.87 10.00
N LYS A 50 3.65 -16.86 10.46
CA LYS A 50 3.26 -16.01 11.59
C LYS A 50 3.13 -14.57 11.14
N PHE A 51 1.97 -13.96 11.43
CA PHE A 51 1.81 -12.52 11.27
C PHE A 51 2.63 -11.76 12.30
N ASP A 52 3.31 -10.72 11.84
CA ASP A 52 3.89 -9.69 12.70
C ASP A 52 2.77 -8.72 13.09
N GLN A 53 2.05 -9.03 14.16
CA GLN A 53 0.85 -8.27 14.59
C GLN A 53 1.16 -6.79 14.84
N ALA A 54 2.39 -6.45 15.26
CA ALA A 54 2.83 -5.08 15.45
C ALA A 54 2.97 -4.29 14.14
N LYS A 55 3.16 -4.98 13.00
CA LYS A 55 3.17 -4.37 11.66
C LYS A 55 1.80 -4.37 10.99
N CYS A 56 0.85 -5.17 11.47
CA CYS A 56 -0.50 -5.22 10.92
C CYS A 56 -1.32 -4.01 11.38
N LYS A 57 -1.51 -3.04 10.49
CA LYS A 57 -2.25 -1.81 10.75
C LYS A 57 -3.53 -1.71 9.94
N VAL A 58 -4.54 -1.08 10.54
CA VAL A 58 -5.80 -0.74 9.86
C VAL A 58 -5.76 0.71 9.40
N LEU A 59 -5.97 0.91 8.11
CA LEU A 59 -6.17 2.23 7.50
C LEU A 59 -7.65 2.46 7.25
N HIS A 60 -8.25 3.45 7.91
CA HIS A 60 -9.64 3.83 7.71
C HIS A 60 -9.75 4.86 6.59
N LEU A 61 -10.39 4.47 5.49
CA LEU A 61 -10.63 5.32 4.32
C LEU A 61 -12.00 6.00 4.39
N GLY A 62 -12.07 7.24 3.93
CA GLY A 62 -13.32 8.00 3.83
C GLY A 62 -13.69 8.80 5.09
N HIS A 63 -14.41 9.90 4.89
CA HIS A 63 -14.74 10.84 5.98
C HIS A 63 -15.80 10.30 6.95
N GLY A 64 -16.76 9.51 6.46
CA GLY A 64 -17.84 8.90 7.25
C GLY A 64 -17.48 7.55 7.88
N ASN A 65 -16.21 7.14 7.85
CA ASN A 65 -15.82 5.82 8.32
C ASN A 65 -16.06 5.69 9.84
N PRO A 66 -16.76 4.62 10.29
CA PRO A 66 -17.07 4.38 11.70
C PRO A 66 -15.84 4.06 12.57
N ARG A 67 -14.66 3.86 11.96
CA ARG A 67 -13.40 3.49 12.63
C ARG A 67 -13.52 2.27 13.52
N HIS A 68 -14.21 1.25 13.00
CA HIS A 68 -14.38 -0.02 13.69
C HIS A 68 -13.03 -0.68 13.97
N LYS A 69 -12.85 -1.22 15.18
CA LYS A 69 -11.62 -1.91 15.57
C LYS A 69 -11.70 -3.38 15.18
N TYR A 70 -10.64 -3.87 14.56
CA TYR A 70 -10.50 -5.28 14.20
C TYR A 70 -9.50 -5.98 15.13
N ARG A 71 -9.59 -7.30 15.17
CA ARG A 71 -8.69 -8.15 15.93
C ARG A 71 -7.96 -9.11 15.00
N LEU A 72 -6.68 -9.31 15.24
CA LEU A 72 -5.90 -10.37 14.61
C LEU A 72 -5.45 -11.32 15.72
N GLY A 73 -6.04 -12.51 15.79
CA GLY A 73 -5.82 -13.44 16.90
C GLY A 73 -6.36 -12.94 18.22
N ARG A 74 -5.47 -12.69 19.18
CA ARG A 74 -5.81 -12.17 20.51
C ARG A 74 -5.58 -10.67 20.67
N GLU A 75 -4.94 -10.04 19.68
CA GLU A 75 -4.53 -8.63 19.76
C GLU A 75 -5.43 -7.74 18.89
N TRP A 76 -5.76 -6.57 19.41
CA TRP A 76 -6.45 -5.53 18.64
C TRP A 76 -5.47 -4.89 17.68
N THR A 77 -5.86 -4.79 16.40
CA THR A 77 -4.99 -4.17 15.40
C THR A 77 -4.89 -2.67 15.64
N GLU A 78 -3.68 -2.14 15.53
CA GLU A 78 -3.45 -0.69 15.60
C GLU A 78 -4.05 0.02 14.39
N THR A 79 -4.53 1.24 14.60
CA THR A 79 -5.01 2.10 13.51
C THR A 79 -3.89 3.06 13.10
N SER A 80 -3.65 3.21 11.81
CA SER A 80 -2.71 4.21 11.27
C SER A 80 -3.46 5.25 10.44
N PRO A 81 -3.11 6.55 10.53
CA PRO A 81 -3.68 7.57 9.64
C PRO A 81 -3.15 7.43 8.20
N GLU A 82 -1.99 6.81 8.03
CA GLU A 82 -1.28 6.60 6.77
C GLU A 82 -0.55 5.25 6.80
N GLU A 83 -0.53 4.54 5.67
CA GLU A 83 0.17 3.27 5.54
C GLU A 83 1.13 3.31 4.36
N LYS A 84 2.39 2.94 4.58
CA LYS A 84 3.40 2.93 3.51
C LYS A 84 3.64 1.51 3.05
N ASP A 85 3.05 1.14 1.92
CA ASP A 85 3.31 -0.15 1.29
C ASP A 85 4.19 0.03 0.06
N SER A 86 5.29 -0.73 -0.02
CA SER A 86 6.16 -0.80 -1.19
C SER A 86 6.65 0.57 -1.70
N GLY A 87 6.76 1.55 -0.80
CA GLY A 87 7.19 2.92 -1.09
C GLY A 87 6.07 3.91 -1.42
N VAL A 88 4.83 3.45 -1.56
CA VAL A 88 3.60 4.23 -1.78
C VAL A 88 2.94 4.51 -0.43
N LEU A 89 2.58 5.77 -0.18
CA LEU A 89 1.91 6.19 1.05
C LEU A 89 0.39 6.29 0.82
N MET A 90 -0.39 5.38 1.39
CA MET A 90 -1.84 5.47 1.37
C MET A 90 -2.31 6.26 2.59
N ASP A 91 -2.91 7.44 2.37
CA ASP A 91 -3.57 8.21 3.40
C ASP A 91 -5.08 7.92 3.43
N LYS A 92 -5.75 8.33 4.51
CA LYS A 92 -7.21 8.21 4.67
C LYS A 92 -8.06 8.82 3.54
N LYS A 93 -7.47 9.70 2.73
CA LYS A 93 -8.13 10.42 1.63
C LYS A 93 -7.86 9.79 0.26
N LEU A 94 -6.94 8.81 0.17
CA LEU A 94 -6.40 8.30 -1.09
C LEU A 94 -6.02 9.43 -2.05
N ASN A 95 -5.38 10.48 -1.54
CA ASN A 95 -5.14 11.67 -2.35
C ASN A 95 -4.06 11.37 -3.41
N VAL A 96 -4.49 11.01 -4.62
CA VAL A 96 -3.63 10.78 -5.78
C VAL A 96 -2.67 11.96 -6.00
N SER A 97 -3.14 13.20 -5.76
CA SER A 97 -2.28 14.39 -5.90
C SER A 97 -1.09 14.41 -4.93
N TRP A 98 -1.22 13.83 -3.73
CA TRP A 98 -0.11 13.71 -2.79
C TRP A 98 0.93 12.70 -3.26
N GLN A 99 0.49 11.56 -3.81
CA GLN A 99 1.39 10.59 -4.44
C GLN A 99 2.12 11.21 -5.63
N CYS A 100 1.40 11.90 -6.52
CA CYS A 100 1.99 12.65 -7.63
C CYS A 100 3.01 13.68 -7.16
N MET A 101 2.73 14.41 -6.07
CA MET A 101 3.65 15.39 -5.51
C MET A 101 4.93 14.73 -4.98
N LEU A 102 4.84 13.65 -4.21
CA LEU A 102 6.00 12.92 -3.68
C LEU A 102 6.86 12.32 -4.80
N ALA A 103 6.22 11.83 -5.84
CA ALA A 103 6.88 11.29 -7.01
C ALA A 103 7.60 12.35 -7.83
N ALA A 104 6.94 13.48 -8.05
CA ALA A 104 7.55 14.66 -8.65
C ALA A 104 8.77 15.11 -7.83
N GLN A 105 8.70 15.12 -6.50
CA GLN A 105 9.85 15.43 -5.64
C GLN A 105 11.01 14.45 -5.82
N LYS A 106 10.76 13.13 -5.83
CA LYS A 106 11.80 12.11 -6.08
C LYS A 106 12.42 12.25 -7.47
N ALA A 107 11.58 12.39 -8.50
CA ALA A 107 12.00 12.59 -9.89
C ALA A 107 12.87 13.84 -10.03
N ASN A 108 12.45 14.97 -9.43
CA ASN A 108 13.21 16.22 -9.44
C ASN A 108 14.56 16.10 -8.73
N ARG A 109 14.62 15.36 -7.61
CA ARG A 109 15.88 15.11 -6.91
C ARG A 109 16.87 14.32 -7.78
N ILE A 110 16.40 13.27 -8.44
CA ILE A 110 17.22 12.45 -9.34
C ILE A 110 17.69 13.27 -10.54
N LEU A 111 16.79 14.03 -11.15
CA LEU A 111 17.13 14.96 -12.24
C LEU A 111 18.19 15.97 -11.80
N GLY A 112 18.09 16.49 -10.57
CA GLY A 112 19.08 17.38 -9.97
C GLY A 112 20.45 16.70 -9.73
N CYS A 113 20.46 15.40 -9.44
CA CYS A 113 21.70 14.61 -9.39
C CYS A 113 22.31 14.46 -10.78
N ILE A 114 21.53 14.03 -11.78
CA ILE A 114 21.99 13.88 -13.17
C ILE A 114 22.63 15.19 -13.69
N LYS A 115 21.96 16.32 -13.47
CA LYS A 115 22.46 17.65 -13.88
C LYS A 115 23.79 18.05 -13.23
N ARG A 116 24.09 17.54 -12.04
CA ARG A 116 25.34 17.85 -11.30
C ARG A 116 26.45 16.84 -11.58
N SER A 117 26.10 15.59 -11.85
CA SER A 117 27.05 14.49 -12.01
C SER A 117 27.53 14.29 -13.44
N VAL A 118 26.78 14.75 -14.43
CA VAL A 118 27.12 14.58 -15.85
C VAL A 118 27.70 15.88 -16.40
N ALA A 119 28.97 15.84 -16.83
CA ALA A 119 29.64 16.99 -17.43
C ALA A 119 29.07 17.38 -18.81
N SER A 120 28.63 16.38 -19.59
CA SER A 120 27.97 16.60 -20.88
C SER A 120 26.47 16.83 -20.72
N ARG A 121 25.94 17.86 -21.38
CA ARG A 121 24.50 18.13 -21.48
C ARG A 121 23.89 17.69 -22.81
N SER A 122 24.60 16.83 -23.58
CA SER A 122 24.08 16.36 -24.87
C SER A 122 22.82 15.53 -24.69
N ARG A 123 21.90 15.64 -25.66
CA ARG A 123 20.65 14.88 -25.66
C ARG A 123 20.91 13.37 -25.65
N GLU A 124 21.94 12.90 -26.35
CA GLU A 124 22.31 11.48 -26.39
C GLU A 124 22.70 10.90 -25.04
N VAL A 125 23.20 11.73 -24.10
CA VAL A 125 23.61 11.30 -22.76
C VAL A 125 22.50 11.52 -21.74
N ILE A 126 21.81 12.65 -21.81
CA ILE A 126 20.76 13.00 -20.84
C ILE A 126 19.48 12.20 -21.06
N LEU A 127 19.09 11.93 -22.31
CA LEU A 127 17.83 11.26 -22.62
C LEU A 127 17.78 9.81 -22.08
N PRO A 128 18.82 8.96 -22.28
CA PRO A 128 18.82 7.61 -21.70
C PRO A 128 18.78 7.63 -20.17
N LEU A 129 19.51 8.55 -19.52
CA LEU A 129 19.54 8.68 -18.06
C LEU A 129 18.18 9.14 -17.50
N TYR A 130 17.52 10.09 -18.16
CA TYR A 130 16.19 10.52 -17.78
C TYR A 130 15.17 9.38 -17.91
N CYS A 131 15.20 8.65 -19.04
CA CYS A 131 14.31 7.53 -19.27
C CYS A 131 14.53 6.38 -18.29
N ALA A 132 15.77 6.09 -17.91
CA ALA A 132 16.09 5.00 -16.99
C ALA A 132 15.83 5.36 -15.51
N LEU A 133 16.08 6.61 -15.12
CA LEU A 133 16.15 6.99 -13.70
C LEU A 133 15.05 7.94 -13.24
N VAL A 134 14.46 8.75 -14.11
CA VAL A 134 13.46 9.76 -13.73
C VAL A 134 12.06 9.32 -14.13
N ARG A 135 11.92 8.84 -15.37
CA ARG A 135 10.64 8.41 -15.96
C ARG A 135 9.90 7.33 -15.14
N PRO A 136 10.56 6.27 -14.62
CA PRO A 136 9.84 5.24 -13.86
C PRO A 136 9.17 5.77 -12.58
N HIS A 137 9.73 6.82 -11.97
CA HIS A 137 9.13 7.44 -10.79
C HIS A 137 7.90 8.29 -11.12
N LEU A 138 7.77 8.79 -12.34
CA LEU A 138 6.61 9.59 -12.77
C LEU A 138 5.50 8.68 -13.30
N GLU A 139 5.84 7.59 -13.98
CA GLU A 139 4.88 6.64 -14.55
C GLU A 139 4.20 5.79 -13.48
N TYR A 140 4.87 5.50 -12.36
CA TYR A 140 4.31 4.74 -11.24
C TYR A 140 3.28 5.52 -10.39
N CYS A 141 3.01 6.78 -10.73
CA CYS A 141 2.15 7.65 -9.90
C CYS A 141 0.79 7.95 -10.52
N ILE A 142 0.47 7.24 -11.60
CA ILE A 142 -0.81 7.28 -12.32
C ILE A 142 -1.53 5.97 -12.09
#